data_AF-A0A4Z1DIR2-F1
#
_entry.id   AF-A0A4Z1DIR2-F1
#
_cell.length_a   1.000
_cell.length_b   1.000
_cell.length_c   1.000
_cell.angle_alpha   90.00
_cell.angle_beta   90.00
_cell.angle_gamma   90.00
#
_symmetry.space_group_name_H-M   'P 1'
#
loop_
_entity.id
_entity.type
_entity.pdbx_description
1 polymer ?
#
loop_
_entity_poly.entity_id
_entity_poly.type
_entity_poly.pdbx_seq_one_letter_code
_entity_poly.pdbx_strand_id
1 'polypeptide(L)' 'MIKRVSHQAPVSGPANVAVALEVAHELHTPDPSPRLPELPSPAPQLMGLRTSAARPHRRKVPLNRLTALTRLTPAGV' A
#
# COMPACT_ATOMS: atom_id res chain seq x y z
N MET A 1 -31.64 -16.03 29.90
CA MET A 1 -32.47 -15.99 28.68
C MET A 1 -32.10 -14.74 27.91
N ILE A 2 -31.51 -14.87 26.72
CA ILE A 2 -30.98 -13.72 25.96
C ILE A 2 -31.94 -13.40 24.81
N LYS A 3 -32.40 -12.16 24.73
CA LYS A 3 -33.23 -11.66 23.63
C LYS A 3 -32.35 -10.97 22.60
N ARG A 4 -32.45 -11.42 21.35
CA ARG A 4 -31.80 -10.77 20.21
C ARG A 4 -32.71 -9.65 19.71
N VAL A 5 -32.21 -8.42 19.74
CA VAL A 5 -32.87 -7.24 19.15
C VAL A 5 -32.15 -6.91 17.86
N SER A 6 -32.88 -6.88 16.74
CA SER A 6 -32.35 -6.49 15.44
C SER A 6 -32.59 -5.00 15.22
N HIS A 7 -31.51 -4.22 15.14
CA HIS A 7 -31.57 -2.83 14.70
C HIS A 7 -31.38 -2.83 13.18
N GLN A 8 -32.47 -2.65 12.45
CA GLN A 8 -32.39 -2.34 11.04
C GLN A 8 -32.21 -0.83 10.92
N ALA A 9 -30.96 -0.38 10.92
CA ALA A 9 -30.66 1.00 10.61
C ALA A 9 -30.96 1.21 9.10
N PRO A 10 -31.73 2.25 8.72
CA PRO A 10 -32.02 2.55 7.32
C PRO A 10 -30.77 3.16 6.67
N VAL A 11 -29.76 2.33 6.41
CA VAL A 11 -28.48 2.77 5.86
C VAL A 11 -28.42 2.33 4.41
N SER A 12 -28.93 3.17 3.52
CA SER A 12 -28.51 3.32 2.11
C SER A 12 -29.70 3.74 1.24
N GLY A 13 -30.08 5.00 1.34
CA GLY A 13 -30.86 5.70 0.31
C GLY A 13 -29.99 6.80 -0.30
N PRO A 14 -30.24 7.24 -1.53
CA PRO A 14 -29.42 8.27 -2.20
C PRO A 14 -29.35 9.58 -1.39
N ALA A 15 -30.42 9.92 -0.66
CA ALA A 15 -30.44 11.06 0.26
C ALA A 15 -29.44 10.91 1.42
N ASN A 16 -29.27 9.69 1.96
CA ASN A 16 -28.33 9.42 3.05
C ASN A 16 -26.88 9.43 2.56
N VAL A 17 -26.64 9.11 1.29
CA VAL A 17 -25.31 9.21 0.66
C VAL A 17 -24.91 10.67 0.49
N ALA A 18 -25.83 11.53 0.03
CA ALA A 18 -25.56 12.97 -0.09
C ALA A 18 -25.20 13.59 1.26
N VAL A 19 -25.97 13.29 2.30
CA VAL A 19 -25.70 13.77 3.68
C VAL A 19 -24.38 13.22 4.22
N ALA A 20 -24.07 11.93 3.98
CA ALA A 20 -22.79 11.36 4.42
C ALA A 20 -21.59 12.00 3.72
N LEU A 21 -21.72 12.36 2.44
CA LEU A 21 -20.67 13.05 1.68
C LEU A 21 -20.49 14.50 2.15
N GLU A 22 -21.58 15.20 2.46
CA GLU A 22 -21.55 16.55 3.02
C GLU A 22 -20.84 16.56 4.38
N VAL A 23 -21.23 15.66 5.29
CA VAL A 23 -20.56 15.50 6.60
C VAL A 23 -19.09 15.11 6.43
N ALA A 24 -18.77 14.19 5.51
CA ALA A 24 -17.38 13.80 5.26
C ALA A 24 -16.55 14.97 4.72
N HIS A 25 -17.13 15.83 3.88
CA HIS A 25 -16.49 17.03 3.38
C HIS A 25 -16.22 18.04 4.50
N GLU A 26 -17.19 18.30 5.37
CA GLU A 26 -17.03 19.19 6.54
C GLU A 26 -15.94 18.70 7.49
N LEU A 27 -15.85 17.39 7.73
CA LEU A 27 -14.86 16.81 8.64
C LEU A 27 -13.46 16.69 8.06
N HIS A 28 -13.35 16.52 6.74
CA HIS A 28 -12.08 16.28 6.05
C HIS A 28 -11.73 17.39 5.06
N THR A 29 -12.17 18.62 5.31
CA THR A 29 -11.75 19.75 4.48
C THR A 29 -10.22 19.77 4.45
N PRO A 30 -9.58 19.58 3.28
CA PRO A 30 -8.13 19.60 3.21
C PRO A 30 -7.69 20.99 3.66
N ASP A 31 -6.87 21.03 4.70
CA ASP A 31 -6.30 22.28 5.19
C ASP A 31 -5.55 22.94 4.01
N PRO A 32 -5.94 24.16 3.59
CA PRO A 32 -5.25 24.88 2.52
C PRO A 32 -3.85 25.34 2.95
N SER A 33 -3.43 25.05 4.19
CA SER A 33 -2.09 25.30 4.67
C SER A 33 -1.06 24.81 3.64
N PRO A 34 -0.15 25.71 3.21
CA PRO A 34 0.86 25.36 2.23
C PRO A 34 1.68 24.20 2.78
N ARG A 35 1.66 23.06 2.08
CA ARG A 35 2.55 21.95 2.38
C ARG A 35 3.96 22.50 2.38
N LEU A 36 4.63 22.40 3.53
CA LEU A 36 6.03 22.80 3.63
C LEU A 36 6.82 22.08 2.54
N PRO A 37 7.82 22.74 1.93
CA PRO A 37 8.68 22.09 0.96
C PRO A 37 9.18 20.77 1.53
N GLU A 38 9.02 19.68 0.78
CA GLU A 38 9.57 18.38 1.14
C GLU A 38 11.08 18.57 1.30
N LEU A 39 11.54 18.60 2.56
CA LEU A 39 12.97 18.71 2.84
C LEU A 39 13.65 17.47 2.25
N PRO A 40 14.85 17.61 1.67
CA PRO A 40 15.58 16.47 1.14
C PRO A 40 15.79 15.45 2.26
N SER A 41 15.04 14.35 2.22
CA SER A 41 15.25 13.23 3.13
C SER A 41 16.66 12.69 2.90
N PRO A 42 17.45 12.40 3.95
CA PRO A 42 18.76 11.81 3.76
C PRO A 42 18.60 10.52 2.94
N ALA A 43 19.30 10.45 1.81
CA ALA A 43 19.27 9.27 0.95
C ALA A 43 19.63 8.03 1.80
N PRO A 44 18.91 6.90 1.65
CA PRO A 44 19.21 5.71 2.40
C PRO A 44 20.67 5.32 2.17
N GLN A 45 21.40 5.14 3.26
CA GLN A 45 22.79 4.71 3.19
C GLN A 45 22.81 3.33 2.52
N LEU A 46 23.35 3.28 1.30
CA LEU A 46 23.50 2.08 0.48
C LEU A 46 24.58 1.14 1.07
N MET A 47 24.40 0.73 2.33
CA MET A 47 25.27 -0.18 3.06
C MET A 47 25.33 -1.52 2.32
N GLY A 48 26.37 -1.70 1.51
CA GLY A 48 26.63 -2.93 0.76
C GLY A 48 26.26 -2.92 -0.73
N LEU A 49 25.66 -1.85 -1.25
CA LEU A 49 25.30 -1.70 -2.68
C LEU A 49 26.38 -1.01 -3.52
N ARG A 50 27.59 -0.82 -2.98
CA ARG A 50 28.73 -0.19 -3.66
C ARG A 50 29.41 -1.07 -4.73
N THR A 51 28.82 -2.21 -5.09
CA THR A 51 29.35 -3.05 -6.15
C THR A 51 28.94 -2.48 -7.51
N SER A 52 29.92 -1.93 -8.23
CA SER A 52 29.75 -1.51 -9.63
C SER A 52 29.11 -2.62 -10.46
N ALA A 53 28.19 -2.24 -11.37
CA ALA A 53 27.57 -3.14 -12.34
C ALA A 53 28.60 -3.84 -13.26
N ALA A 54 29.82 -3.30 -13.36
CA ALA A 54 30.93 -3.89 -14.10
C ALA A 54 31.64 -5.05 -13.37
N ARG A 55 31.25 -5.36 -12.12
CA ARG A 55 31.86 -6.46 -11.37
C ARG A 55 31.50 -7.80 -12.05
N PRO A 56 32.49 -8.62 -12.47
CA PRO A 56 32.22 -9.90 -13.08
C PRO A 56 31.49 -10.81 -12.08
N HIS A 57 30.32 -11.29 -12.50
CA HIS A 57 29.46 -12.16 -11.70
C HIS A 57 30.18 -13.50 -11.47
N ARG A 58 30.68 -13.73 -10.26
CA ARG A 58 31.20 -15.06 -9.88
C ARG A 58 30.02 -16.05 -9.96
N ARG A 59 30.22 -17.16 -10.66
CA ARG A 59 29.25 -18.21 -11.07
C ARG A 59 27.90 -18.17 -10.35
N LYS A 60 26.80 -18.14 -11.12
CA LYS A 60 25.41 -18.24 -10.61
C LYS A 60 25.28 -19.46 -9.70
N VAL A 61 25.34 -19.25 -8.39
CA VAL A 61 24.92 -20.26 -7.41
C VAL A 61 23.39 -20.25 -7.46
N PRO A 62 22.74 -21.40 -7.70
CA PRO A 62 21.29 -21.45 -7.69
C PRO A 62 20.80 -21.05 -6.29
N LEU A 63 20.03 -19.97 -6.22
CA LEU A 63 19.35 -19.59 -4.99
C LEU A 63 18.15 -20.51 -4.84
N ASN A 64 18.27 -21.55 -4.01
CA ASN A 64 17.24 -22.59 -3.81
C ASN A 64 15.82 -22.01 -3.65
N ARG A 65 15.69 -20.85 -2.99
CA ARG A 65 14.41 -20.16 -2.80
C ARG A 65 13.84 -19.55 -4.10
N LEU A 66 14.69 -18.97 -4.96
CA LEU A 66 14.25 -18.45 -6.26
C LEU A 66 13.98 -19.57 -7.25
N THR A 67 14.79 -20.63 -7.24
CA THR A 67 14.57 -21.82 -8.07
C THR A 67 13.21 -22.46 -7.75
N ALA A 68 12.79 -22.44 -6.49
CA ALA A 68 11.47 -22.92 -6.08
C ALA A 68 10.32 -22.06 -6.65
N LEU A 69 10.46 -20.74 -6.66
CA LEU A 69 9.47 -19.84 -7.25
C LEU A 69 9.33 -20.01 -8.77
N THR A 70 10.45 -20.18 -9.48
CA THR A 70 10.43 -20.46 -10.93
C THR A 70 9.76 -21.81 -11.23
N ARG A 71 9.91 -22.81 -10.35
CA ARG A 71 9.26 -24.13 -10.51
C ARG A 71 7.78 -24.13 -10.15
N LEU A 72 7.31 -23.17 -9.36
CA LEU A 72 5.89 -23.00 -9.01
C LEU A 72 5.12 -22.16 -10.03
N THR A 73 5.77 -21.70 -11.11
CA THR A 73 5.11 -21.00 -12.21
C THR A 73 4.78 -22.01 -13.31
N PRO A 74 3.53 -22.51 -13.44
CA PRO A 74 3.14 -23.24 -14.62
C PRO A 74 3.00 -22.23 -15.78
N ALA A 75 3.75 -22.49 -16.86
CA ALA A 75 3.63 -21.97 -18.22
C ALA A 75 2.80 -20.69 -18.51
N GLY A 76 3.47 -19.71 -19.13
CA GLY A 76 2.88 -18.65 -19.98
C GLY A 76 3.51 -17.28 -19.67
N VAL A 77 4.37 -16.68 -20.50
CA VAL A 77 4.68 -16.77 -21.94
C VAL A 77 6.19 -16.59 -22.13
#